data_AF-A0AAU6WLC0-F1
#
_entry.id   AF-A0AAU6WLC0-F1
#
_cell.length_a   1.000
_cell.length_b   1.000
_cell.length_c   1.000
_cell.angle_alpha   90.00
_cell.angle_beta   90.00
_cell.angle_gamma   90.00
#
_symmetry.space_group_name_H-M   'P 1'
#
loop_
_entity.id
_entity.type
_entity.pdbx_description
1 polymer ?
#
loop_
_entity_poly.entity_id
_entity_poly.type
_entity_poly.pdbx_seq_one_letter_code
_entity_poly.pdbx_strand_id
1 'polypeptide(L)'
;MSNYQQAKNVCITILSGLTESMNADLIKNTVENVKKLFPLPENELTTLREELESLYTVFSDQYRILDAEEDKKENSLDKKCKSRNIMEILESLQKVAGKKNYAPDTLNKMDNLTDDILDRLIRPGSNIPFDKRGLIVGHVQSGKTGNYIGLICKAADAGYRLIIVLAGIHNSLRSQTQLRIDEGFLGFDTQQARSITQTTNRIGVGKIDPNLVAHSLTTNEINGDFNRRASETSGINIRSNDPIVLVIKKNASVMKNLLGWLATRAETMEDGKKQIKNLPLLVIDDEADNASINISKNYVSGINACIRSMLKLFEQSAYIGYTATPYANIFVKQYTDEDVKGLDYNVHNIPLSLGNDIFPKNFIVNIPAPSNYIGPEKIFGIETIESIEDYDNPSHPLNDLIVPVDDYLNYIKDGHKMDDEKPDELLQAFIKQ
;
A
#
# COMPACT_ATOMS: atom_id res chain seq x y z
N MET A 1 -18.55 -21.53 20.95
CA MET A 1 -18.80 -20.11 20.60
C MET A 1 -20.11 -19.70 21.22
N SER A 2 -20.26 -18.45 21.70
CA SER A 2 -21.55 -17.98 22.22
C SER A 2 -22.60 -17.93 21.11
N ASN A 3 -23.88 -18.03 21.47
CA ASN A 3 -24.99 -17.89 20.52
C ASN A 3 -24.93 -16.53 19.80
N TYR A 4 -24.51 -15.47 20.50
CA TYR A 4 -24.28 -14.14 19.91
C TYR A 4 -23.25 -14.19 18.78
N GLN A 5 -22.09 -14.83 19.00
CA GLN A 5 -21.04 -14.90 17.99
C GLN A 5 -21.44 -15.75 16.78
N GLN A 6 -22.21 -16.83 17.01
CA GLN A 6 -22.74 -17.66 15.93
C GLN A 6 -23.78 -16.90 15.10
N ALA A 7 -24.72 -16.22 15.74
CA ALA A 7 -25.70 -15.37 15.07
C ALA A 7 -25.01 -14.27 14.25
N LYS A 8 -24.02 -13.59 14.83
CA LYS A 8 -23.23 -12.55 14.14
C LYS A 8 -22.54 -13.10 12.90
N ASN A 9 -21.87 -14.24 13.00
CA ASN A 9 -21.18 -14.85 11.86
C ASN A 9 -22.17 -15.22 10.75
N VAL A 10 -23.34 -15.79 11.08
CA VAL A 10 -24.38 -16.14 10.10
C VAL A 10 -24.98 -14.90 9.44
N CYS A 11 -25.27 -13.84 10.20
CA CYS A 11 -25.71 -12.55 9.64
C CYS A 11 -24.67 -12.00 8.64
N ILE A 12 -23.39 -12.03 9.00
CA ILE A 12 -22.31 -11.57 8.12
C ILE A 12 -22.27 -12.41 6.84
N THR A 13 -22.32 -13.75 6.94
CA THR A 13 -22.30 -14.62 5.77
C THR A 13 -23.48 -14.37 4.83
N ILE A 14 -24.70 -14.19 5.37
CA ILE A 14 -25.89 -13.91 4.56
C ILE A 14 -25.74 -12.55 3.86
N LEU A 15 -25.41 -11.50 4.61
CA LEU A 15 -25.27 -10.14 4.08
C LEU A 15 -24.13 -10.01 3.07
N SER A 16 -23.04 -10.77 3.25
CA SER A 16 -21.90 -10.81 2.31
C SER A 16 -22.25 -11.45 0.95
N GLY A 17 -23.25 -12.32 0.91
CA GLY A 17 -23.65 -13.05 -0.29
C GLY A 17 -24.69 -12.32 -1.15
N LEU A 18 -25.15 -11.14 -0.73
CA LEU A 18 -26.17 -10.36 -1.42
C LEU A 18 -25.52 -9.39 -2.42
N THR A 19 -26.06 -9.33 -3.63
CA THR A 19 -25.62 -8.41 -4.69
C THR A 19 -26.32 -7.05 -4.67
N GLU A 20 -27.31 -6.87 -3.79
CA GLU A 20 -28.11 -5.65 -3.65
C GLU A 20 -27.42 -4.61 -2.74
N SER A 21 -27.73 -3.32 -2.94
CA SER A 21 -27.21 -2.25 -2.08
C SER A 21 -27.69 -2.43 -0.63
N MET A 22 -26.74 -2.45 0.30
CA MET A 22 -27.04 -2.58 1.73
C MET A 22 -27.90 -1.42 2.23
N ASN A 23 -28.97 -1.73 2.96
CA ASN A 23 -29.80 -0.74 3.65
C ASN A 23 -30.22 -1.26 5.04
N ALA A 24 -30.69 -0.36 5.90
CA ALA A 24 -31.05 -0.67 7.27
C ALA A 24 -32.17 -1.73 7.38
N ASP A 25 -33.10 -1.76 6.42
CA ASP A 25 -34.20 -2.73 6.40
C ASP A 25 -33.69 -4.15 6.09
N LEU A 26 -32.72 -4.29 5.20
CA LEU A 26 -32.12 -5.57 4.86
C LEU A 26 -31.32 -6.15 6.03
N ILE A 27 -30.58 -5.31 6.75
CA ILE A 27 -29.85 -5.69 7.97
C ILE A 27 -30.84 -6.13 9.05
N LYS A 28 -31.88 -5.32 9.28
CA LYS A 28 -32.96 -5.65 10.22
C LYS A 28 -33.62 -7.00 9.89
N ASN A 29 -34.01 -7.20 8.63
CA ASN A 29 -34.65 -8.43 8.18
C ASN A 29 -33.71 -9.65 8.33
N THR A 30 -32.42 -9.47 8.09
CA THR A 30 -31.44 -10.54 8.28
C THR A 30 -31.29 -10.91 9.75
N VAL A 31 -31.19 -9.93 10.65
CA VAL A 31 -31.13 -10.19 12.10
C VAL A 31 -32.40 -10.88 12.60
N GLU A 32 -33.58 -10.45 12.14
CA GLU A 32 -34.85 -11.10 12.52
C GLU A 32 -34.96 -12.54 11.99
N ASN A 33 -34.38 -12.84 10.82
CA ASN A 33 -34.34 -14.20 10.30
C ASN A 33 -33.35 -15.08 11.08
N VAL A 34 -32.19 -14.53 11.46
CA VAL A 34 -31.17 -15.25 12.24
C VAL A 34 -31.61 -15.46 13.69
N LYS A 35 -32.40 -14.54 14.26
CA LYS A 35 -33.07 -14.70 15.57
C LYS A 35 -33.87 -15.99 15.69
N LYS A 36 -34.47 -16.46 14.59
CA LYS A 36 -35.23 -17.73 14.56
C LYS A 36 -34.35 -18.96 14.74
N LEU A 37 -33.07 -18.86 14.35
CA LEU A 37 -32.08 -19.93 14.44
C LEU A 37 -31.25 -19.84 15.73
N PHE A 38 -30.99 -18.62 16.19
CA PHE A 38 -30.22 -18.33 17.39
C PHE A 38 -31.03 -17.38 18.28
N PRO A 39 -31.74 -17.89 19.31
CA PRO A 39 -32.50 -17.05 20.21
C PRO A 39 -31.55 -16.17 21.03
N LEU A 40 -31.66 -14.86 20.82
CA LEU A 40 -30.91 -13.82 21.53
C LEU A 40 -31.90 -12.89 22.25
N PRO A 41 -31.52 -12.34 23.43
CA PRO A 41 -32.31 -11.33 24.10
C PRO A 41 -32.33 -10.02 23.30
N GLU A 42 -33.37 -9.20 23.47
CA GLU A 42 -33.61 -7.99 22.65
C GLU A 42 -32.48 -6.95 22.74
N ASN A 43 -31.81 -6.85 23.88
CA ASN A 43 -30.63 -6.00 24.03
C ASN A 43 -29.47 -6.46 23.12
N GLU A 44 -29.19 -7.76 23.07
CA GLU A 44 -28.17 -8.34 22.19
C GLU A 44 -28.56 -8.24 20.72
N LEU A 45 -29.85 -8.37 20.37
CA LEU A 45 -30.33 -8.15 19.00
C LEU A 45 -30.14 -6.70 18.56
N THR A 46 -30.36 -5.75 19.48
CA THR A 46 -30.16 -4.32 19.23
C THR A 46 -28.68 -4.02 19.02
N THR A 47 -27.81 -4.51 19.92
CA THR A 47 -26.35 -4.38 19.75
C THR A 47 -25.86 -5.04 18.46
N LEU A 48 -26.38 -6.23 18.12
CA LEU A 48 -26.01 -6.90 16.87
C LEU A 48 -26.44 -6.10 15.64
N ARG A 49 -27.63 -5.49 15.66
CA ARG A 49 -28.09 -4.61 14.58
C ARG A 49 -27.22 -3.37 14.47
N GLU A 50 -26.94 -2.68 15.57
CA GLU A 50 -26.08 -1.49 15.59
C GLU A 50 -24.65 -1.82 15.11
N GLU A 51 -24.11 -2.98 15.50
CA GLU A 51 -22.81 -3.46 15.03
C GLU A 51 -22.83 -3.73 13.52
N LEU A 52 -23.86 -4.40 13.00
CA LEU A 52 -24.00 -4.69 11.57
C LEU A 52 -24.25 -3.40 10.78
N GLU A 53 -25.13 -2.51 11.25
CA GLU A 53 -25.36 -1.18 10.65
C GLU A 53 -24.05 -0.39 10.63
N SER A 54 -23.26 -0.37 11.71
CA SER A 54 -21.93 0.27 11.70
C SER A 54 -20.94 -0.40 10.73
N LEU A 55 -21.05 -1.71 10.48
CA LEU A 55 -20.19 -2.43 9.55
C LEU A 55 -20.56 -2.13 8.09
N TYR A 56 -21.85 -2.12 7.76
CA TYR A 56 -22.35 -1.99 6.39
C TYR A 56 -22.72 -0.56 5.95
N THR A 57 -22.73 0.42 6.87
CA THR A 57 -22.89 1.86 6.54
C THR A 57 -21.62 2.47 5.92
N VAL A 58 -20.49 1.74 5.96
CA VAL A 58 -19.25 2.18 5.33
C VAL A 58 -19.31 1.86 3.83
N PHE A 59 -19.77 2.82 3.04
CA PHE A 59 -19.75 2.76 1.58
C PHE A 59 -18.48 3.43 1.06
N SER A 60 -17.93 2.93 -0.05
CA SER A 60 -16.88 3.59 -0.81
C SER A 60 -17.34 3.67 -2.26
N ASP A 61 -17.12 4.81 -2.92
CA ASP A 61 -17.49 5.00 -4.32
C ASP A 61 -16.75 4.01 -5.24
N GLN A 62 -17.12 3.97 -6.52
CA GLN A 62 -16.34 3.22 -7.49
C GLN A 62 -14.97 3.90 -7.70
N TYR A 63 -13.90 3.09 -7.71
CA TYR A 63 -12.58 3.58 -8.08
C TYR A 63 -12.54 3.96 -9.56
N ARG A 64 -11.77 5.00 -9.88
CA ARG A 64 -11.61 5.49 -11.26
C ARG A 64 -10.24 5.10 -11.77
N ILE A 65 -10.16 4.65 -13.01
CA ILE A 65 -8.90 4.29 -13.66
C ILE A 65 -8.69 5.15 -14.89
N LEU A 66 -7.49 5.68 -15.03
CA LEU A 66 -6.99 6.39 -16.19
C LEU A 66 -5.91 5.54 -16.83
N ASP A 67 -6.16 5.06 -18.05
CA ASP A 67 -5.21 4.27 -18.84
C ASP A 67 -4.56 5.13 -19.92
N ALA A 68 -3.28 4.89 -20.19
CA ALA A 68 -2.60 5.47 -21.35
C ALA A 68 -3.24 4.96 -22.66
N GLU A 69 -3.36 5.84 -23.65
CA GLU A 69 -4.03 5.49 -24.91
C GLU A 69 -3.36 4.33 -25.67
N GLU A 70 -2.04 4.20 -25.54
CA GLU A 70 -1.23 3.16 -26.19
C GLU A 70 -1.42 1.78 -25.55
N ASP A 71 -1.77 1.71 -24.26
CA ASP A 71 -1.93 0.46 -23.51
C ASP A 71 -3.30 -0.20 -23.69
N LYS A 72 -4.27 0.48 -24.33
CA LYS A 72 -5.60 -0.09 -24.63
C LYS A 72 -5.55 -1.29 -25.59
N LYS A 73 -4.39 -1.59 -26.19
CA LYS A 73 -4.23 -2.58 -27.27
C LYS A 73 -3.41 -3.82 -26.92
N GLU A 74 -2.69 -3.85 -25.80
CA GLU A 74 -1.81 -5.00 -25.48
C GLU A 74 -2.14 -5.66 -24.13
N ASN A 75 -2.61 -6.90 -24.25
CA ASN A 75 -2.60 -7.95 -23.24
C ASN A 75 -3.52 -7.73 -22.04
N SER A 76 -4.83 -7.91 -22.24
CA SER A 76 -5.67 -8.43 -21.16
C SER A 76 -5.09 -9.77 -20.73
N LEU A 77 -4.73 -9.91 -19.45
CA LEU A 77 -4.49 -11.22 -18.87
C LEU A 77 -5.69 -12.11 -19.17
N ASP A 78 -5.45 -13.32 -19.67
CA ASP A 78 -6.48 -14.34 -19.72
C ASP A 78 -7.07 -14.44 -18.30
N LYS A 79 -8.37 -14.12 -18.15
CA LYS A 79 -9.17 -13.94 -16.92
C LYS A 79 -9.23 -15.16 -15.96
N LYS A 80 -8.21 -16.01 -15.93
CA LYS A 80 -8.23 -17.34 -15.31
C LYS A 80 -6.95 -17.65 -14.52
N CYS A 81 -6.38 -16.69 -13.81
CA CYS A 81 -5.57 -17.08 -12.66
C CYS A 81 -6.50 -17.28 -11.47
N LYS A 82 -6.57 -18.52 -10.95
CA LYS A 82 -7.05 -18.75 -9.58
C LYS A 82 -6.00 -18.15 -8.66
N SER A 83 -6.06 -16.83 -8.43
CA SER A 83 -5.26 -16.19 -7.38
C SER A 83 -5.70 -16.77 -6.04
N ARG A 84 -4.81 -16.73 -5.04
CA ARG A 84 -5.25 -16.94 -3.65
C ARG A 84 -6.47 -16.09 -3.35
N ASN A 85 -7.38 -16.64 -2.56
CA ASN A 85 -8.58 -15.95 -2.14
C ASN A 85 -8.15 -14.72 -1.31
N ILE A 86 -8.11 -13.55 -1.94
CA ILE A 86 -7.73 -12.29 -1.28
C ILE A 86 -8.66 -12.01 -0.11
N MET A 87 -9.91 -12.47 -0.14
CA MET A 87 -10.81 -12.38 1.01
C MET A 87 -10.20 -13.04 2.25
N GLU A 88 -9.63 -14.24 2.13
CA GLU A 88 -8.99 -14.93 3.25
C GLU A 88 -7.73 -14.21 3.74
N ILE A 89 -6.96 -13.62 2.80
CA ILE A 89 -5.77 -12.83 3.11
C ILE A 89 -6.14 -11.54 3.85
N LEU A 90 -7.11 -10.78 3.34
CA LEU A 90 -7.58 -9.53 3.93
C LEU A 90 -8.32 -9.77 5.25
N GLU A 91 -9.09 -10.85 5.37
CA GLU A 91 -9.68 -11.30 6.64
C GLU A 91 -8.59 -11.65 7.67
N SER A 92 -7.48 -12.28 7.24
CA SER A 92 -6.36 -12.59 8.12
C SER A 92 -5.67 -11.33 8.63
N LEU A 93 -5.41 -10.35 7.75
CA LEU A 93 -4.83 -9.06 8.09
C LEU A 93 -5.72 -8.29 9.08
N GLN A 94 -7.04 -8.36 8.92
CA GLN A 94 -7.99 -7.76 9.88
C GLN A 94 -7.95 -8.40 11.26
N LYS A 95 -7.94 -9.74 11.31
CA LYS A 95 -7.85 -10.48 12.58
C LYS A 95 -6.60 -10.12 13.38
N VAL A 96 -5.50 -9.81 12.70
CA VAL A 96 -4.23 -9.43 13.36
C VAL A 96 -4.16 -7.94 13.69
N ALA A 97 -4.69 -7.07 12.83
CA ALA A 97 -4.71 -5.62 13.07
C ALA A 97 -5.61 -5.17 14.24
N GLY A 98 -6.41 -6.08 14.83
CA GLY A 98 -7.28 -5.80 15.98
C GLY A 98 -8.35 -4.72 15.70
N LYS A 99 -8.59 -4.40 14.43
CA LYS A 99 -9.50 -3.33 13.98
C LYS A 99 -10.79 -3.91 13.40
N LYS A 100 -11.86 -3.09 13.44
CA LYS A 100 -13.21 -3.39 12.92
C LYS A 100 -13.14 -4.19 11.61
N ASN A 101 -13.91 -5.27 11.52
CA ASN A 101 -14.07 -6.03 10.28
C ASN A 101 -14.42 -5.06 9.14
N TYR A 102 -13.68 -5.07 8.04
CA TYR A 102 -14.12 -4.29 6.87
C TYR A 102 -15.44 -4.89 6.38
N ALA A 103 -16.33 -4.03 5.87
CA ALA A 103 -17.52 -4.50 5.20
C ALA A 103 -17.13 -5.47 4.08
N PRO A 104 -17.84 -6.60 3.89
CA PRO A 104 -17.63 -7.51 2.78
C PRO A 104 -17.58 -6.82 1.41
N ASP A 105 -18.41 -5.80 1.18
CA ASP A 105 -18.39 -5.00 -0.05
C ASP A 105 -17.06 -4.25 -0.24
N THR A 106 -16.50 -3.66 0.83
CA THR A 106 -15.18 -3.02 0.80
C THR A 106 -14.08 -4.02 0.46
N LEU A 107 -14.16 -5.24 0.99
CA LEU A 107 -13.22 -6.31 0.67
C LEU A 107 -13.32 -6.74 -0.80
N ASN A 108 -14.53 -6.98 -1.30
CA ASN A 108 -14.77 -7.32 -2.70
C ASN A 108 -14.28 -6.21 -3.65
N LYS A 109 -14.51 -4.93 -3.29
CA LYS A 109 -13.99 -3.79 -4.04
C LYS A 109 -12.47 -3.74 -4.05
N MET A 110 -11.82 -4.02 -2.92
CA MET A 110 -10.35 -4.11 -2.86
C MET A 110 -9.83 -5.28 -3.71
N ASP A 111 -10.52 -6.42 -3.70
CA ASP A 111 -10.18 -7.59 -4.51
C ASP A 111 -10.26 -7.28 -6.00
N ASN A 112 -11.42 -6.79 -6.47
CA ASN A 112 -11.63 -6.36 -7.85
C ASN A 112 -10.62 -5.30 -8.29
N LEU A 113 -10.32 -4.32 -7.43
CA LEU A 113 -9.32 -3.31 -7.70
C LEU A 113 -7.93 -3.91 -7.89
N THR A 114 -7.53 -4.88 -7.07
CA THR A 114 -6.23 -5.54 -7.25
C THR A 114 -6.17 -6.41 -8.51
N ASP A 115 -7.30 -6.98 -8.96
CA ASP A 115 -7.37 -7.63 -10.29
C ASP A 115 -7.20 -6.61 -11.40
N ASP A 116 -7.93 -5.49 -11.35
CA ASP A 116 -7.83 -4.43 -12.35
C ASP A 116 -6.41 -3.84 -12.43
N ILE A 117 -5.72 -3.70 -11.29
CA ILE A 117 -4.31 -3.27 -11.27
C ILE A 117 -3.42 -4.35 -11.89
N LEU A 118 -3.60 -5.62 -11.51
CA LEU A 118 -2.79 -6.72 -12.04
C LEU A 118 -2.98 -6.89 -13.55
N ASP A 119 -4.20 -6.73 -14.06
CA ASP A 119 -4.57 -6.80 -15.49
C ASP A 119 -3.84 -5.75 -16.35
N ARG A 120 -3.33 -4.67 -15.72
CA ARG A 120 -2.52 -3.63 -16.38
C ARG A 120 -1.02 -3.91 -16.31
N LEU A 121 -0.62 -4.92 -15.55
CA LEU A 121 0.74 -5.44 -15.53
C LEU A 121 0.88 -6.54 -16.59
N ILE A 122 2.12 -6.77 -17.03
CA ILE A 122 2.41 -7.83 -18.00
C ILE A 122 2.69 -9.12 -17.25
N ARG A 123 1.99 -10.20 -17.61
CA ARG A 123 2.24 -11.52 -17.03
C ARG A 123 3.68 -11.94 -17.26
N PRO A 124 4.42 -12.27 -16.20
CA PRO A 124 5.71 -12.87 -16.39
C PRO A 124 5.60 -14.29 -16.96
N GLY A 125 6.25 -14.52 -18.10
CA GLY A 125 6.13 -15.76 -18.88
C GLY A 125 6.21 -15.51 -20.38
N SER A 126 5.87 -14.30 -20.82
CA SER A 126 6.32 -13.79 -22.12
C SER A 126 7.82 -13.48 -22.03
N ASN A 127 8.65 -13.97 -22.96
CA ASN A 127 10.07 -13.58 -23.09
C ASN A 127 10.22 -12.15 -23.66
N ILE A 128 9.29 -11.27 -23.31
CA ILE A 128 9.20 -9.90 -23.80
C ILE A 128 9.69 -8.97 -22.69
N PRO A 129 10.68 -8.10 -22.96
CA PRO A 129 11.08 -7.05 -22.05
C PRO A 129 9.92 -6.08 -21.77
N PHE A 130 9.80 -5.59 -20.54
CA PHE A 130 8.79 -4.59 -20.22
C PHE A 130 9.21 -3.65 -19.09
N ASP A 131 8.69 -2.43 -19.16
CA ASP A 131 8.77 -1.39 -18.13
C ASP A 131 7.37 -0.77 -17.95
N LYS A 132 6.61 -1.29 -16.97
CA LYS A 132 5.26 -0.82 -16.62
C LYS A 132 5.30 0.07 -15.38
N ARG A 133 4.62 1.21 -15.42
CA ARG A 133 4.58 2.21 -14.34
C ARG A 133 3.16 2.69 -14.08
N GLY A 134 2.69 2.44 -12.87
CA GLY A 134 1.36 2.85 -12.40
C GLY A 134 1.42 3.74 -11.15
N LEU A 135 0.34 4.47 -10.90
CA LEU A 135 0.14 5.23 -9.67
C LEU A 135 -1.23 4.91 -9.07
N ILE A 136 -1.24 4.55 -7.79
CA ILE A 136 -2.44 4.36 -7.00
C ILE A 136 -2.56 5.52 -6.03
N VAL A 137 -3.60 6.31 -6.23
CA VAL A 137 -3.95 7.47 -5.43
C VAL A 137 -5.06 7.06 -4.48
N GLY A 138 -4.95 7.39 -3.21
CA GLY A 138 -6.05 7.18 -2.28
C GLY A 138 -5.83 7.95 -0.99
N HIS A 139 -6.93 8.29 -0.32
CA HIS A 139 -6.89 9.08 0.91
C HIS A 139 -6.09 8.43 2.05
N VAL A 140 -5.75 9.22 3.08
CA VAL A 140 -5.15 8.67 4.30
C VAL A 140 -6.12 7.64 4.88
N GLN A 141 -5.63 6.45 5.27
CA GLN A 141 -6.46 5.31 5.72
C GLN A 141 -7.40 4.66 4.68
N SER A 142 -7.27 4.94 3.37
CA SER A 142 -8.08 4.30 2.31
C SER A 142 -7.76 2.82 2.05
N GLY A 143 -7.01 2.16 2.93
CA GLY A 143 -6.61 0.75 2.76
C GLY A 143 -5.47 0.50 1.77
N LYS A 144 -4.69 1.54 1.37
CA LYS A 144 -3.54 1.42 0.46
C LYS A 144 -2.60 0.26 0.79
N THR A 145 -2.26 0.09 2.07
CA THR A 145 -1.41 -1.03 2.51
C THR A 145 -2.04 -2.39 2.26
N GLY A 146 -3.32 -2.57 2.58
CA GLY A 146 -4.02 -3.83 2.29
C GLY A 146 -4.10 -4.08 0.78
N ASN A 147 -4.32 -3.02 -0.02
CA ASN A 147 -4.36 -3.12 -1.47
C ASN A 147 -3.03 -3.59 -2.07
N TYR A 148 -1.89 -2.97 -1.71
CA TYR A 148 -0.61 -3.44 -2.27
C TYR A 148 -0.20 -4.82 -1.75
N ILE A 149 -0.59 -5.22 -0.53
CA ILE A 149 -0.33 -6.58 -0.04
C ILE A 149 -1.14 -7.59 -0.86
N GLY A 150 -2.43 -7.30 -1.12
CA GLY A 150 -3.26 -8.12 -2.01
C GLY A 150 -2.67 -8.22 -3.42
N LEU A 151 -2.22 -7.10 -3.97
CA LEU A 151 -1.54 -7.06 -5.26
C LEU A 151 -0.24 -7.87 -5.27
N ILE A 152 0.58 -7.79 -4.21
CA ILE A 152 1.80 -8.60 -4.05
C ILE A 152 1.48 -10.09 -4.10
N CYS A 153 0.41 -10.52 -3.42
CA CYS A 153 -0.04 -11.92 -3.45
C CYS A 153 -0.41 -12.36 -4.86
N LYS A 154 -1.26 -11.58 -5.54
CA LYS A 154 -1.70 -11.84 -6.92
C LYS A 154 -0.54 -11.81 -7.92
N ALA A 155 0.37 -10.85 -7.79
CA ALA A 155 1.54 -10.73 -8.64
C ALA A 155 2.50 -11.91 -8.46
N ALA A 156 2.72 -12.36 -7.22
CA ALA A 156 3.51 -13.56 -6.93
C ALA A 156 2.90 -14.80 -7.60
N ASP A 157 1.60 -15.00 -7.48
CA ASP A 157 0.87 -16.09 -8.15
C ASP A 157 0.92 -15.96 -9.69
N ALA A 158 0.96 -14.73 -10.22
CA ALA A 158 1.09 -14.47 -11.66
C ALA A 158 2.52 -14.71 -12.21
N GLY A 159 3.53 -14.84 -11.35
CA GLY A 159 4.91 -15.13 -11.72
C GLY A 159 5.93 -14.02 -11.44
N TYR A 160 5.55 -12.94 -10.74
CA TYR A 160 6.50 -11.96 -10.25
C TYR A 160 7.31 -12.57 -9.09
N ARG A 161 8.63 -12.66 -9.25
CA ARG A 161 9.48 -13.42 -8.33
C ARG A 161 10.30 -12.56 -7.40
N LEU A 162 10.64 -11.34 -7.80
CA LEU A 162 11.32 -10.39 -6.94
C LEU A 162 10.41 -9.19 -6.67
N ILE A 163 10.11 -8.96 -5.41
CA ILE A 163 9.17 -7.94 -4.95
C ILE A 163 9.92 -7.01 -4.00
N ILE A 164 9.98 -5.73 -4.32
CA ILE A 164 10.66 -4.71 -3.51
C ILE A 164 9.63 -3.68 -3.09
N VAL A 165 9.42 -3.55 -1.77
CA VAL A 165 8.56 -2.52 -1.17
C VAL A 165 9.46 -1.40 -0.65
N LEU A 166 9.37 -0.22 -1.25
CA LEU A 166 10.01 1.00 -0.76
C LEU A 166 9.11 1.63 0.30
N ALA A 167 9.50 1.49 1.56
CA ALA A 167 8.84 2.13 2.70
C ALA A 167 9.36 3.57 2.91
N GLY A 168 8.74 4.28 3.85
CA GLY A 168 9.18 5.63 4.26
C GLY A 168 10.64 5.71 4.72
N ILE A 169 11.08 6.93 5.06
CA ILE A 169 12.50 7.23 5.36
C ILE A 169 12.94 6.61 6.70
N HIS A 170 12.00 6.41 7.63
CA HIS A 170 12.26 5.97 8.99
C HIS A 170 12.29 4.45 9.16
N ASN A 171 13.22 3.96 9.97
CA ASN A 171 13.34 2.54 10.32
C ASN A 171 12.05 1.98 10.96
N SER A 172 11.34 2.77 11.77
CA SER A 172 10.07 2.39 12.41
C SER A 172 8.96 2.15 11.39
N LEU A 173 8.79 3.06 10.42
CA LEU A 173 7.81 2.90 9.33
C LEU A 173 8.11 1.67 8.46
N ARG A 174 9.39 1.44 8.16
CA ARG A 174 9.84 0.24 7.43
C ARG A 174 9.57 -1.04 8.22
N SER A 175 9.87 -1.07 9.52
CA SER A 175 9.61 -2.21 10.41
C SER A 175 8.10 -2.53 10.51
N GLN A 176 7.26 -1.50 10.64
CA GLN A 176 5.79 -1.66 10.62
C GLN A 176 5.29 -2.21 9.27
N THR A 177 5.84 -1.71 8.16
CA THR A 177 5.49 -2.20 6.81
C THR A 177 5.89 -3.66 6.63
N GLN A 178 7.09 -4.03 7.11
CA GLN A 178 7.55 -5.41 7.08
C GLN A 178 6.63 -6.32 7.90
N LEU A 179 6.23 -5.94 9.11
CA LEU A 179 5.30 -6.76 9.90
C LEU A 179 3.98 -7.04 9.17
N ARG A 180 3.44 -6.04 8.45
CA ARG A 180 2.23 -6.22 7.64
C ARG A 180 2.45 -7.19 6.47
N ILE A 181 3.63 -7.16 5.85
CA ILE A 181 4.02 -8.11 4.79
C ILE A 181 4.26 -9.51 5.36
N ASP A 182 4.86 -9.61 6.55
CA ASP A 182 5.08 -10.86 7.27
C ASP A 182 3.73 -11.56 7.53
N GLU A 183 2.72 -10.79 7.97
CA GLU A 183 1.37 -11.29 8.23
C GLU A 183 0.57 -11.56 6.96
N GLY A 184 0.63 -10.67 5.97
CA GLY A 184 -0.26 -10.70 4.81
C GLY A 184 0.26 -11.48 3.61
N PHE A 185 1.56 -11.73 3.52
CA PHE A 185 2.17 -12.38 2.36
C PHE A 185 3.12 -13.53 2.71
N LEU A 186 4.00 -13.37 3.71
CA LEU A 186 4.98 -14.41 4.05
C LEU A 186 4.41 -15.51 4.94
N GLY A 187 3.54 -15.14 5.89
CA GLY A 187 2.92 -16.06 6.83
C GLY A 187 3.80 -16.50 8.01
N PHE A 188 4.94 -15.85 8.24
CA PHE A 188 5.83 -16.11 9.36
C PHE A 188 6.53 -14.82 9.81
N ASP A 189 6.91 -14.75 11.08
CA ASP A 189 7.61 -13.59 11.64
C ASP A 189 9.10 -13.65 11.26
N THR A 190 9.54 -12.64 10.49
CA THR A 190 10.89 -12.55 9.94
C THR A 190 11.99 -12.29 10.97
N GLN A 191 11.63 -11.86 12.19
CA GLN A 191 12.60 -11.74 13.29
C GLN A 191 13.13 -13.11 13.71
N GLN A 192 12.25 -14.11 13.72
CA GLN A 192 12.56 -15.42 14.28
C GLN A 192 13.08 -16.40 13.21
N ALA A 193 12.73 -16.20 11.94
CA ALA A 193 13.39 -16.89 10.83
C ALA A 193 13.26 -16.16 9.50
N ARG A 194 14.17 -16.51 8.58
CA ARG A 194 14.20 -15.95 7.22
C ARG A 194 13.51 -16.85 6.16
N SER A 195 13.02 -18.03 6.56
CA SER A 195 12.30 -18.97 5.70
C SER A 195 11.29 -19.81 6.49
N ILE A 196 10.13 -20.06 5.87
CA ILE A 196 9.04 -20.87 6.45
C ILE A 196 9.44 -22.33 6.72
N THR A 197 10.43 -22.84 5.98
CA THR A 197 10.91 -24.24 6.08
C THR A 197 11.59 -24.54 7.43
N GLN A 198 11.87 -23.52 8.25
CA GLN A 198 12.65 -23.63 9.48
C GLN A 198 11.87 -23.31 10.76
N THR A 199 10.54 -23.08 10.73
CA THR A 199 9.82 -22.67 11.95
C THR A 199 8.41 -23.24 12.14
N THR A 200 8.01 -23.31 13.41
CA THR A 200 6.61 -23.42 13.85
C THR A 200 5.94 -22.04 13.99
N ASN A 201 6.63 -20.94 13.64
CA ASN A 201 6.23 -19.57 13.94
C ASN A 201 5.36 -18.99 12.83
N ARG A 202 4.16 -19.52 12.71
CA ARG A 202 3.17 -19.11 11.71
C ARG A 202 2.35 -17.94 12.22
N ILE A 203 2.26 -16.88 11.41
CA ILE A 203 1.43 -15.70 11.66
C ILE A 203 0.56 -15.41 10.43
N GLY A 204 -0.47 -14.58 10.60
CA GLY A 204 -1.36 -14.15 9.50
C GLY A 204 -1.74 -15.27 8.53
N VAL A 205 -1.46 -15.08 7.23
CA VAL A 205 -1.78 -16.03 6.16
C VAL A 205 -1.14 -17.40 6.32
N GLY A 206 -0.01 -17.51 7.02
CA GLY A 206 0.67 -18.79 7.26
C GLY A 206 -0.07 -19.69 8.26
N LYS A 207 -1.03 -19.15 9.02
CA LYS A 207 -2.00 -19.95 9.82
C LYS A 207 -3.16 -20.49 8.97
N ILE A 208 -3.38 -19.93 7.79
CA ILE A 208 -4.46 -20.31 6.86
C ILE A 208 -3.92 -21.34 5.86
N ASP A 209 -2.87 -20.98 5.14
CA ASP A 209 -2.20 -21.87 4.20
C ASP A 209 -0.81 -22.27 4.74
N PRO A 210 -0.66 -23.49 5.27
CA PRO A 210 0.61 -23.93 5.81
C PRO A 210 1.66 -24.21 4.72
N ASN A 211 1.26 -24.35 3.45
CA ASN A 211 2.14 -24.72 2.33
C ASN A 211 2.70 -23.51 1.58
N LEU A 212 2.41 -22.31 2.06
CA LEU A 212 2.94 -21.06 1.53
C LEU A 212 4.47 -21.08 1.49
N VAL A 213 5.09 -20.86 0.33
CA VAL A 213 6.54 -20.73 0.20
C VAL A 213 6.87 -19.35 -0.39
N ALA A 214 7.48 -18.51 0.45
CA ALA A 214 8.06 -17.22 0.08
C ALA A 214 9.23 -16.91 1.02
N HIS A 215 10.18 -16.11 0.57
CA HIS A 215 11.37 -15.77 1.35
C HIS A 215 11.51 -14.24 1.53
N SER A 216 12.17 -13.83 2.59
CA SER A 216 12.47 -12.43 2.85
C SER A 216 13.96 -12.21 3.06
N LEU A 217 14.52 -11.17 2.45
CA LEU A 217 15.91 -10.75 2.69
C LEU A 217 16.03 -9.65 3.75
N THR A 218 14.90 -9.10 4.16
CA THR A 218 14.77 -8.12 5.25
C THR A 218 13.95 -8.71 6.40
N THR A 219 14.09 -8.15 7.59
CA THR A 219 13.35 -8.58 8.79
C THR A 219 12.58 -7.43 9.40
N ASN A 220 11.58 -7.71 10.24
CA ASN A 220 10.76 -6.70 10.89
C ASN A 220 11.49 -6.02 12.08
N GLU A 221 12.73 -6.41 12.38
CA GLU A 221 13.58 -5.73 13.37
C GLU A 221 13.84 -4.26 12.99
N ILE A 222 14.03 -3.37 13.96
CA ILE A 222 14.29 -1.93 13.69
C ILE A 222 15.49 -1.75 12.75
N ASN A 223 16.53 -2.59 12.88
CA ASN A 223 17.73 -2.59 12.04
C ASN A 223 17.76 -3.74 11.02
N GLY A 224 16.61 -4.37 10.77
CA GLY A 224 16.42 -5.51 9.86
C GLY A 224 16.38 -5.16 8.38
N ASP A 225 16.87 -3.98 7.99
CA ASP A 225 16.92 -3.53 6.60
C ASP A 225 17.96 -4.34 5.79
N PHE A 226 18.01 -4.11 4.47
CA PHE A 226 18.89 -4.89 3.60
C PHE A 226 20.36 -4.76 4.01
N ASN A 227 20.96 -5.92 4.30
CA ASN A 227 22.37 -6.07 4.57
C ASN A 227 22.94 -7.14 3.65
N ARG A 228 24.00 -6.79 2.91
CA ARG A 228 24.64 -7.68 1.94
C ARG A 228 25.13 -8.98 2.58
N ARG A 229 25.85 -8.89 3.70
CA ARG A 229 26.41 -10.06 4.40
C ARG A 229 25.31 -10.97 4.91
N ALA A 230 24.28 -10.42 5.53
CA ALA A 230 23.13 -11.21 5.99
C ALA A 230 22.42 -11.92 4.82
N SER A 231 22.29 -11.24 3.68
CA SER A 231 21.67 -11.79 2.47
C SER A 231 22.51 -12.91 1.86
N GLU A 232 23.84 -12.76 1.81
CA GLU A 232 24.75 -13.81 1.32
C GLU A 232 24.76 -15.05 2.23
N THR A 233 24.67 -14.87 3.55
CA THR A 233 24.59 -15.98 4.52
C THR A 233 23.21 -16.68 4.50
N SER A 234 22.15 -16.01 4.04
CA SER A 234 20.80 -16.58 4.05
C SER A 234 20.61 -17.81 3.16
N GLY A 235 21.49 -18.01 2.16
CA GLY A 235 21.36 -19.09 1.16
C GLY A 235 20.22 -18.90 0.16
N ILE A 236 19.46 -17.79 0.24
CA ILE A 236 18.36 -17.49 -0.69
C ILE A 236 18.92 -17.17 -2.08
N ASN A 237 18.52 -17.97 -3.06
CA ASN A 237 18.85 -17.75 -4.46
C ASN A 237 17.74 -16.97 -5.15
N ILE A 238 18.02 -15.74 -5.61
CA ILE A 238 17.00 -14.90 -6.27
C ILE A 238 16.48 -15.45 -7.60
N ARG A 239 17.13 -16.48 -8.15
CA ARG A 239 16.68 -17.18 -9.36
C ARG A 239 15.85 -18.42 -9.07
N SER A 240 15.52 -18.71 -7.80
CA SER A 240 14.53 -19.73 -7.46
C SER A 240 13.16 -19.39 -8.06
N ASN A 241 12.25 -20.38 -8.04
CA ASN A 241 10.87 -20.15 -8.43
C ASN A 241 10.06 -19.49 -7.31
N ASP A 242 10.51 -19.62 -6.06
CA ASP A 242 9.83 -19.05 -4.90
C ASP A 242 9.89 -17.50 -4.93
N PRO A 243 8.78 -16.81 -4.63
CA PRO A 243 8.77 -15.36 -4.48
C PRO A 243 9.67 -14.87 -3.34
N ILE A 244 10.35 -13.75 -3.59
CA ILE A 244 11.22 -13.09 -2.61
C ILE A 244 10.75 -11.65 -2.43
N VAL A 245 10.58 -11.25 -1.17
CA VAL A 245 10.22 -9.89 -0.81
C VAL A 245 11.36 -9.18 -0.07
N LEU A 246 11.50 -7.88 -0.32
CA LEU A 246 12.37 -6.97 0.43
C LEU A 246 11.58 -5.72 0.81
N VAL A 247 11.62 -5.31 2.07
CA VAL A 247 11.05 -4.04 2.53
C VAL A 247 12.18 -3.09 2.90
N ILE A 248 12.40 -2.09 2.05
CA ILE A 248 13.56 -1.21 2.03
C ILE A 248 13.12 0.20 2.39
N LYS A 249 13.83 0.85 3.32
CA LYS A 249 13.56 2.28 3.57
C LYS A 249 14.10 3.15 2.43
N LYS A 250 13.47 4.30 2.17
CA LYS A 250 13.97 5.31 1.23
C LYS A 250 15.21 6.02 1.75
N ASN A 251 16.34 5.32 1.70
CA ASN A 251 17.65 5.80 2.11
C ASN A 251 18.69 5.45 1.05
N ALA A 252 19.39 6.46 0.53
CA ALA A 252 20.32 6.28 -0.58
C ALA A 252 21.44 5.26 -0.30
N SER A 253 21.93 5.14 0.93
CA SER A 253 22.99 4.18 1.27
C SER A 253 22.47 2.74 1.20
N VAL A 254 21.32 2.47 1.83
CA VAL A 254 20.68 1.14 1.79
C VAL A 254 20.30 0.75 0.36
N MET A 255 19.71 1.68 -0.40
CA MET A 255 19.32 1.42 -1.79
C MET A 255 20.52 1.18 -2.70
N LYS A 256 21.65 1.90 -2.51
CA LYS A 256 22.91 1.61 -3.22
C LYS A 256 23.46 0.22 -2.86
N ASN A 257 23.38 -0.18 -1.60
CA ASN A 257 23.77 -1.53 -1.16
C ASN A 257 22.95 -2.61 -1.86
N LEU A 258 21.63 -2.45 -1.90
CA LEU A 258 20.74 -3.37 -2.61
C LEU A 258 21.03 -3.38 -4.11
N LEU A 259 21.09 -2.20 -4.73
CA LEU A 259 21.31 -2.07 -6.17
C LEU A 259 22.65 -2.66 -6.61
N GLY A 260 23.73 -2.38 -5.87
CA GLY A 260 25.03 -2.99 -6.13
C GLY A 260 25.00 -4.52 -5.98
N TRP A 261 24.30 -5.03 -4.96
CA TRP A 261 24.14 -6.47 -4.77
C TRP A 261 23.33 -7.13 -5.90
N LEU A 262 22.24 -6.50 -6.36
CA LEU A 262 21.47 -6.95 -7.52
C LEU A 262 22.32 -6.94 -8.79
N ALA A 263 23.10 -5.88 -9.01
CA ALA A 263 23.98 -5.77 -10.17
C ALA A 263 25.02 -6.89 -10.27
N THR A 264 25.46 -7.47 -9.15
CA THR A 264 26.35 -8.65 -9.17
C THR A 264 25.69 -9.92 -9.69
N ARG A 265 24.34 -9.98 -9.76
CA ARG A 265 23.55 -11.09 -10.33
C ARG A 265 23.14 -10.86 -11.79
N ALA A 266 23.50 -9.70 -12.33
CA ALA A 266 23.21 -9.29 -13.69
C ALA A 266 24.28 -9.80 -14.67
N GLU A 267 23.83 -10.14 -15.87
CA GLU A 267 24.68 -10.45 -17.01
C GLU A 267 25.29 -9.16 -17.56
N THR A 268 26.49 -9.25 -18.16
CA THR A 268 27.07 -8.15 -18.92
C THR A 268 26.59 -8.27 -20.37
N MET A 269 25.94 -7.23 -20.88
CA MET A 269 25.41 -7.13 -22.23
C MET A 269 26.52 -6.74 -23.24
N GLU A 270 26.23 -6.79 -24.53
CA GLU A 270 27.18 -6.47 -25.61
C GLU A 270 27.72 -5.03 -25.51
N ASP A 271 26.91 -4.09 -25.03
CA ASP A 271 27.28 -2.70 -24.77
C ASP A 271 28.07 -2.50 -23.46
N GLY A 272 28.44 -3.58 -22.78
CA GLY A 272 29.16 -3.59 -21.50
C GLY A 272 28.29 -3.30 -20.28
N LYS A 273 26.98 -3.06 -20.45
CA LYS A 273 26.07 -2.70 -19.36
C LYS A 273 25.53 -3.93 -18.65
N LYS A 274 25.06 -3.74 -17.42
CA LYS A 274 24.49 -4.81 -16.59
C LYS A 274 22.98 -4.92 -16.81
N GLN A 275 22.50 -6.15 -17.02
CA GLN A 275 21.07 -6.45 -17.07
C GLN A 275 20.72 -7.81 -16.44
N ILE A 276 19.64 -7.85 -15.67
CA ILE A 276 19.04 -9.06 -15.12
C ILE A 276 17.93 -9.52 -16.05
N LYS A 277 18.15 -10.65 -16.70
CA LYS A 277 17.19 -11.33 -17.57
C LYS A 277 16.44 -12.44 -16.83
N ASN A 278 15.23 -12.74 -17.31
CA ASN A 278 14.39 -13.82 -16.80
C ASN A 278 14.22 -13.77 -15.28
N LEU A 279 14.00 -12.58 -14.71
CA LEU A 279 13.62 -12.38 -13.32
C LEU A 279 12.70 -11.16 -13.22
N PRO A 280 11.37 -11.36 -13.21
CA PRO A 280 10.41 -10.26 -13.21
C PRO A 280 10.40 -9.54 -11.87
N LEU A 281 10.64 -8.23 -11.91
CA LEU A 281 10.67 -7.33 -10.76
C LEU A 281 9.33 -6.61 -10.62
N LEU A 282 8.79 -6.59 -9.40
CA LEU A 282 7.74 -5.67 -8.97
C LEU A 282 8.29 -4.74 -7.88
N VAL A 283 8.20 -3.44 -8.11
CA VAL A 283 8.51 -2.40 -7.12
C VAL A 283 7.21 -1.75 -6.68
N ILE A 284 6.92 -1.81 -5.38
CA ILE A 284 5.86 -1.06 -4.73
C ILE A 284 6.51 0.11 -4.00
N ASP A 285 6.09 1.33 -4.30
CA ASP A 285 6.61 2.53 -3.65
C ASP A 285 5.53 3.15 -2.77
N ASP A 286 5.63 2.94 -1.45
CA ASP A 286 4.71 3.50 -0.46
C ASP A 286 5.10 4.95 -0.14
N GLU A 287 4.12 5.85 -0.09
CA GLU A 287 4.34 7.31 -0.07
C GLU A 287 5.20 7.77 -1.25
N ALA A 288 4.83 7.38 -2.48
CA ALA A 288 5.61 7.62 -3.70
C ALA A 288 5.86 9.11 -4.02
N ASP A 289 5.16 10.02 -3.36
CA ASP A 289 5.36 11.46 -3.42
C ASP A 289 6.50 11.95 -2.51
N ASN A 290 6.91 11.13 -1.54
CA ASN A 290 7.98 11.43 -0.59
C ASN A 290 9.29 10.71 -0.97
N ALA A 291 10.37 11.49 -1.09
CA ALA A 291 11.77 11.10 -1.36
C ALA A 291 12.08 10.40 -2.70
N SER A 292 11.13 9.68 -3.29
CA SER A 292 11.31 8.96 -4.56
C SER A 292 11.38 9.89 -5.78
N ILE A 293 10.66 11.01 -5.71
CA ILE A 293 10.58 12.00 -6.79
C ILE A 293 11.86 12.84 -6.85
N ASN A 294 12.33 13.10 -8.07
CA ASN A 294 13.39 14.06 -8.29
C ASN A 294 12.85 15.49 -8.32
N ILE A 295 13.08 16.25 -7.25
CA ILE A 295 12.63 17.65 -7.14
C ILE A 295 13.62 18.62 -7.81
N SER A 296 14.89 18.23 -7.93
CA SER A 296 15.93 19.07 -8.52
C SER A 296 15.84 19.12 -10.04
N LYS A 297 15.91 20.33 -10.61
CA LYS A 297 16.01 20.52 -12.07
C LYS A 297 17.40 20.22 -12.63
N ASN A 298 18.43 20.25 -11.78
CA ASN A 298 19.84 20.29 -12.21
C ASN A 298 20.58 18.98 -11.98
N TYR A 299 20.08 18.11 -11.09
CA TYR A 299 20.72 16.84 -10.77
C TYR A 299 19.67 15.80 -10.41
N VAL A 300 20.06 14.53 -10.47
CA VAL A 300 19.23 13.40 -10.07
C VAL A 300 19.54 13.05 -8.62
N SER A 301 18.52 13.01 -7.77
CA SER A 301 18.67 12.65 -6.35
C SER A 301 19.17 11.20 -6.20
N GLY A 302 19.88 10.91 -5.11
CA GLY A 302 20.45 9.56 -4.92
C GLY A 302 19.40 8.45 -4.84
N ILE A 303 18.24 8.73 -4.23
CA ILE A 303 17.12 7.78 -4.12
C ILE A 303 16.47 7.57 -5.50
N ASN A 304 16.12 8.65 -6.20
CA ASN A 304 15.54 8.57 -7.54
C ASN A 304 16.49 7.87 -8.52
N ALA A 305 17.78 8.16 -8.47
CA ALA A 305 18.79 7.48 -9.27
C ALA A 305 18.84 5.97 -8.99
N CYS A 306 18.73 5.56 -7.72
CA CYS A 306 18.67 4.15 -7.37
C CYS A 306 17.41 3.47 -7.93
N ILE A 307 16.23 4.09 -7.82
CA ILE A 307 14.97 3.54 -8.34
C ILE A 307 15.06 3.38 -9.86
N ARG A 308 15.44 4.44 -10.58
CA ARG A 308 15.55 4.44 -12.05
C ARG A 308 16.57 3.43 -12.57
N SER A 309 17.71 3.33 -11.90
CA SER A 309 18.76 2.36 -12.26
C SER A 309 18.32 0.94 -11.92
N MET A 310 17.58 0.74 -10.83
CA MET A 310 17.02 -0.56 -10.46
C MET A 310 15.98 -1.02 -11.49
N LEU A 311 15.05 -0.16 -11.91
CA LEU A 311 14.09 -0.52 -12.95
C LEU A 311 14.81 -0.84 -14.27
N LYS A 312 15.81 -0.04 -14.67
CA LYS A 312 16.58 -0.29 -15.91
C LYS A 312 17.47 -1.54 -15.84
N LEU A 313 17.90 -1.93 -14.64
CA LEU A 313 18.71 -3.13 -14.44
C LEU A 313 17.95 -4.41 -14.79
N PHE A 314 16.62 -4.42 -14.74
CA PHE A 314 15.82 -5.61 -15.05
C PHE A 314 15.24 -5.51 -16.47
N GLU A 315 15.26 -6.63 -17.19
CA GLU A 315 14.58 -6.75 -18.49
C GLU A 315 13.05 -6.63 -18.35
N GLN A 316 12.52 -7.04 -17.20
CA GLN A 316 11.11 -7.10 -16.88
C GLN A 316 10.86 -6.43 -15.54
N SER A 317 10.35 -5.20 -15.57
CA SER A 317 10.11 -4.40 -14.36
C SER A 317 8.72 -3.76 -14.36
N ALA A 318 8.05 -3.83 -13.22
CA ALA A 318 6.85 -3.07 -12.91
C ALA A 318 7.10 -2.17 -11.70
N TYR A 319 6.70 -0.91 -11.77
CA TYR A 319 6.74 0.06 -10.68
C TYR A 319 5.34 0.57 -10.40
N ILE A 320 4.91 0.54 -9.13
CA ILE A 320 3.61 1.05 -8.72
C ILE A 320 3.80 1.95 -7.52
N GLY A 321 3.56 3.24 -7.71
CA GLY A 321 3.54 4.20 -6.62
C GLY A 321 2.20 4.18 -5.89
N TYR A 322 2.23 4.22 -4.57
CA TYR A 322 1.06 4.43 -3.71
C TYR A 322 1.22 5.76 -3.00
N THR A 323 0.22 6.64 -3.10
CA THR A 323 0.27 7.96 -2.45
C THR A 323 -1.11 8.48 -2.10
N ALA A 324 -1.17 9.43 -1.16
CA ALA A 324 -2.34 10.27 -0.95
C ALA A 324 -2.33 11.55 -1.80
N THR A 325 -1.17 11.95 -2.30
CA THR A 325 -0.87 13.29 -2.81
C THR A 325 -0.17 13.18 -4.17
N PRO A 326 -0.93 12.96 -5.26
CA PRO A 326 -0.36 12.58 -6.55
C PRO A 326 0.31 13.74 -7.29
N TYR A 327 0.14 14.99 -6.84
CA TYR A 327 0.63 16.19 -7.53
C TYR A 327 2.08 16.07 -7.93
N ALA A 328 2.95 15.72 -6.99
CA ALA A 328 4.37 15.60 -7.28
C ALA A 328 4.65 14.51 -8.32
N ASN A 329 3.93 13.38 -8.27
CA ASN A 329 4.12 12.25 -9.19
C ASN A 329 3.71 12.56 -10.62
N ILE A 330 2.61 13.30 -10.83
CA ILE A 330 2.11 13.64 -12.17
C ILE A 330 2.92 14.78 -12.83
N PHE A 331 3.63 15.59 -12.04
CA PHE A 331 4.52 16.64 -12.55
C PHE A 331 5.99 16.20 -12.70
N VAL A 332 6.29 14.91 -12.51
CA VAL A 332 7.63 14.37 -12.80
C VAL A 332 7.94 14.59 -14.28
N LYS A 333 9.15 15.06 -14.57
CA LYS A 333 9.62 15.23 -15.95
C LYS A 333 9.59 13.87 -16.66
N GLN A 334 8.90 13.82 -17.79
CA GLN A 334 8.94 12.68 -18.69
C GLN A 334 10.24 12.76 -19.49
N TYR A 335 11.19 11.89 -19.14
CA TYR A 335 12.40 11.71 -19.94
C TYR A 335 12.14 10.67 -21.02
N THR A 336 12.61 10.93 -22.24
CA THR A 336 12.62 9.92 -23.30
C THR A 336 13.83 9.00 -23.17
N ASP A 337 13.81 7.88 -23.88
CA ASP A 337 14.96 6.97 -23.95
C ASP A 337 16.20 7.68 -24.51
N GLU A 338 16.04 8.67 -25.41
CA GLU A 338 17.13 9.52 -25.87
C GLU A 338 17.70 10.43 -24.77
N ASP A 339 16.84 11.04 -23.95
CA ASP A 339 17.28 11.95 -22.88
C ASP A 339 18.18 11.27 -21.84
N VAL A 340 17.96 9.96 -21.62
CA VAL A 340 18.72 9.17 -20.66
C VAL A 340 19.82 8.32 -21.30
N LYS A 341 19.94 8.35 -22.64
CA LYS A 341 20.92 7.54 -23.35
C LYS A 341 22.34 7.94 -22.96
N GLY A 342 23.10 6.99 -22.42
CA GLY A 342 24.47 7.21 -21.97
C GLY A 342 24.58 7.89 -20.60
N LEU A 343 23.46 8.16 -19.91
CA LEU A 343 23.49 8.52 -18.50
C LEU A 343 23.74 7.26 -17.67
N ASP A 344 24.83 7.29 -16.91
CA ASP A 344 25.20 6.19 -16.02
C ASP A 344 25.21 6.63 -14.56
N TYR A 345 24.90 5.68 -13.68
CA TYR A 345 24.92 5.81 -12.25
C TYR A 345 25.90 4.78 -11.66
N ASN A 346 27.01 5.27 -11.14
CA ASN A 346 28.05 4.41 -10.56
C ASN A 346 27.69 4.00 -9.14
N VAL A 347 27.54 2.70 -8.91
CA VAL A 347 27.29 2.11 -7.59
C VAL A 347 28.38 1.08 -7.29
N HIS A 348 29.20 1.32 -6.28
CA HIS A 348 30.30 0.42 -5.89
C HIS A 348 31.24 0.07 -7.06
N ASN A 349 31.60 1.05 -7.88
CA ASN A 349 32.41 0.91 -9.10
C ASN A 349 31.78 0.05 -10.20
N ILE A 350 30.47 -0.17 -10.14
CA ILE A 350 29.69 -0.80 -11.20
C ILE A 350 28.94 0.32 -11.94
N PRO A 351 29.24 0.57 -13.23
CA PRO A 351 28.47 1.50 -14.03
C PRO A 351 27.12 0.87 -14.38
N LEU A 352 26.03 1.52 -13.95
CA LEU A 352 24.66 1.11 -14.26
C LEU A 352 23.99 2.16 -15.11
N SER A 353 23.14 1.76 -16.04
CA SER A 353 22.36 2.72 -16.81
C SER A 353 21.25 3.35 -16.00
N LEU A 354 21.11 4.66 -16.12
CA LEU A 354 20.01 5.39 -15.54
C LEU A 354 18.80 5.30 -16.49
N GLY A 355 17.70 4.70 -16.05
CA GLY A 355 16.47 4.60 -16.83
C GLY A 355 15.64 5.90 -16.86
N ASN A 356 14.49 5.84 -17.54
CA ASN A 356 13.47 6.90 -17.52
C ASN A 356 12.97 7.15 -16.09
N ASP A 357 12.43 8.34 -15.84
CA ASP A 357 11.93 8.74 -14.52
C ASP A 357 10.57 8.11 -14.18
N ILE A 358 10.22 8.08 -12.89
CA ILE A 358 9.12 7.28 -12.30
C ILE A 358 7.71 7.79 -12.59
N PHE A 359 7.54 8.58 -13.66
CA PHE A 359 6.23 9.05 -14.11
C PHE A 359 5.30 7.85 -14.41
N PRO A 360 4.04 7.87 -13.95
CA PRO A 360 3.09 6.77 -14.13
C PRO A 360 2.53 6.75 -15.56
N LYS A 361 3.38 6.35 -16.51
CA LYS A 361 3.09 6.42 -17.94
C LYS A 361 2.01 5.45 -18.42
N ASN A 362 1.65 4.42 -17.65
CA ASN A 362 0.74 3.37 -18.09
C ASN A 362 -0.68 3.51 -17.51
N PHE A 363 -0.80 3.75 -16.20
CA PHE A 363 -2.10 3.94 -15.58
C PHE A 363 -2.06 4.73 -14.27
N ILE A 364 -3.19 5.35 -13.92
CA ILE A 364 -3.45 5.97 -12.61
C ILE A 364 -4.79 5.44 -12.08
N VAL A 365 -4.82 4.94 -10.86
CA VAL A 365 -6.06 4.54 -10.18
C VAL A 365 -6.33 5.46 -9.00
N ASN A 366 -7.56 5.97 -8.90
CA ASN A 366 -8.03 6.72 -7.75
C ASN A 366 -8.94 5.84 -6.88
N ILE A 367 -8.49 5.52 -5.67
CA ILE A 367 -9.24 4.81 -4.64
C ILE A 367 -10.02 5.84 -3.81
N PRO A 368 -11.36 5.82 -3.87
CA PRO A 368 -12.17 6.74 -3.11
C PRO A 368 -12.02 6.51 -1.61
N ALA A 369 -12.26 7.58 -0.84
CA ALA A 369 -12.31 7.46 0.60
C ALA A 369 -13.54 6.66 1.01
N PRO A 370 -13.46 5.80 2.04
CA PRO A 370 -14.67 5.23 2.63
C PRO A 370 -15.52 6.35 3.26
N SER A 371 -16.84 6.16 3.36
CA SER A 371 -17.79 7.18 3.84
C SER A 371 -17.49 7.67 5.27
N ASN A 372 -16.88 6.81 6.08
CA ASN A 372 -16.44 7.09 7.44
C ASN A 372 -15.07 7.78 7.52
N TYR A 373 -14.43 8.08 6.39
CA TYR A 373 -13.22 8.89 6.36
C TYR A 373 -13.56 10.34 6.74
N ILE A 374 -12.78 10.85 7.69
CA ILE A 374 -12.80 12.24 8.12
C ILE A 374 -11.50 12.86 7.61
N GLY A 375 -11.56 13.46 6.42
CA GLY A 375 -10.43 14.15 5.79
C GLY A 375 -10.30 15.60 6.25
N PRO A 376 -9.20 16.28 5.87
CA PRO A 376 -9.01 17.71 6.14
C PRO A 376 -10.20 18.56 5.71
N GLU A 377 -10.86 18.23 4.60
CA GLU A 377 -12.06 18.92 4.13
C GLU A 377 -13.20 18.89 5.16
N LYS A 378 -13.48 17.73 5.74
CA LYS A 378 -14.50 17.58 6.79
C LYS A 378 -14.08 18.25 8.10
N ILE A 379 -12.79 18.22 8.45
CA ILE A 379 -12.24 18.78 9.70
C ILE A 379 -12.16 20.31 9.65
N PHE A 380 -11.69 20.85 8.53
CA PHE A 380 -11.36 22.27 8.38
C PHE A 380 -12.38 23.03 7.53
N GLY A 381 -13.45 22.37 7.06
CA GLY A 381 -14.50 23.01 6.26
C GLY A 381 -13.98 23.59 4.94
N ILE A 382 -12.98 22.96 4.33
CA ILE A 382 -12.42 23.44 3.06
C ILE A 382 -13.44 23.13 1.96
N GLU A 383 -14.07 24.17 1.42
CA GLU A 383 -14.99 24.06 0.28
C GLU A 383 -14.24 23.44 -0.92
N THR A 384 -14.60 22.21 -1.28
CA THR A 384 -14.20 21.60 -2.55
C THR A 384 -15.22 21.89 -3.63
N ILE A 385 -14.83 21.80 -4.89
CA ILE A 385 -15.74 22.00 -6.03
C ILE A 385 -16.94 21.04 -5.95
N GLU A 386 -16.79 19.85 -5.34
CA GLU A 386 -17.87 18.89 -5.10
C GLU A 386 -18.84 19.31 -3.98
N SER A 387 -18.39 20.10 -2.99
CA SER A 387 -19.24 20.64 -1.91
C SER A 387 -20.19 21.77 -2.34
N ILE A 388 -20.04 22.28 -3.57
CA ILE A 388 -20.91 23.35 -4.12
C ILE A 388 -22.30 22.79 -4.50
N GLU A 389 -22.43 21.47 -4.71
CA GLU A 389 -23.72 20.85 -5.05
C GLU A 389 -24.59 20.49 -3.83
N ASP A 390 -24.03 20.54 -2.60
CA ASP A 390 -24.67 20.10 -1.35
C ASP A 390 -24.99 21.27 -0.39
N TYR A 391 -25.34 22.44 -0.93
CA TYR A 391 -25.62 23.66 -0.17
C TYR A 391 -26.82 23.60 0.80
N ASP A 392 -27.60 22.51 0.82
CA ASP A 392 -28.84 22.39 1.60
C ASP A 392 -28.69 21.63 2.94
N ASN A 393 -27.48 21.25 3.37
CA ASN A 393 -27.30 20.53 4.64
C ASN A 393 -26.41 21.30 5.64
N PRO A 394 -26.98 22.15 6.53
CA PRO A 394 -26.23 23.13 7.34
C PRO A 394 -25.60 22.53 8.60
N SER A 395 -25.27 21.24 8.63
CA SER A 395 -24.69 20.59 9.81
C SER A 395 -23.38 19.90 9.48
N HIS A 396 -22.28 20.67 9.51
CA HIS A 396 -20.93 20.11 9.64
C HIS A 396 -20.65 19.86 11.14
N PRO A 397 -20.68 18.61 11.62
CA PRO A 397 -20.56 18.28 13.05
C PRO A 397 -19.13 18.47 13.61
N LEU A 398 -18.20 19.05 12.85
CA LEU A 398 -16.79 19.17 13.20
C LEU A 398 -16.36 20.62 13.50
N ASN A 399 -17.26 21.60 13.38
CA ASN A 399 -17.01 22.98 13.85
C ASN A 399 -16.74 23.04 15.36
N ASP A 400 -17.21 22.06 16.13
CA ASP A 400 -16.95 21.96 17.58
C ASP A 400 -15.53 21.45 17.93
N LEU A 401 -14.76 20.96 16.95
CA LEU A 401 -13.35 20.55 17.16
C LEU A 401 -12.36 21.72 17.04
N ILE A 402 -12.80 22.83 16.46
CA ILE A 402 -11.98 24.04 16.33
C ILE A 402 -12.39 24.97 17.45
N VAL A 403 -11.56 25.06 18.49
CA VAL A 403 -11.69 26.11 19.51
C VAL A 403 -10.84 27.29 19.04
N PRO A 404 -11.44 28.37 18.50
CA PRO A 404 -10.69 29.58 18.23
C PRO A 404 -10.13 30.10 19.56
N VAL A 405 -8.81 30.22 19.64
CA VAL A 405 -8.12 30.84 20.78
C VAL A 405 -7.94 32.31 20.43
N ASP A 406 -8.65 33.20 21.12
CA ASP A 406 -8.63 34.65 20.92
C ASP A 406 -8.09 35.41 22.15
N ASP A 407 -7.80 34.71 23.25
CA ASP A 407 -7.24 35.24 24.48
C ASP A 407 -5.70 35.38 24.47
N TYR A 408 -5.04 34.89 23.42
CA TYR A 408 -3.58 34.89 23.30
C TYR A 408 -2.97 36.29 23.12
N LEU A 409 -3.75 37.27 22.63
CA LEU A 409 -3.28 38.64 22.32
C LEU A 409 -2.74 39.38 23.55
N ASN A 410 -3.17 39.00 24.75
CA ASN A 410 -2.67 39.56 26.01
C ASN A 410 -1.24 39.09 26.36
N TYR A 411 -0.74 38.04 25.68
CA TYR A 411 0.52 37.38 25.98
C TYR A 411 1.50 37.39 24.79
N ILE A 412 0.97 37.19 23.58
CA ILE A 412 1.74 37.20 22.34
C ILE A 412 0.97 38.08 21.35
N LYS A 413 1.50 39.27 21.07
CA LYS A 413 0.92 40.16 20.07
C LYS A 413 1.16 39.59 18.68
N ASP A 414 0.21 39.81 17.78
CA ASP A 414 0.40 39.53 16.35
C ASP A 414 1.61 40.34 15.84
N GLY A 415 2.51 39.66 15.12
CA GLY A 415 3.74 40.28 14.60
C GLY A 415 4.89 40.42 15.61
N HIS A 416 4.85 39.70 16.74
CA HIS A 416 5.97 39.61 17.69
C HIS A 416 7.26 39.12 17.01
N LYS A 417 8.40 39.54 17.53
CA LYS A 417 9.74 39.14 17.09
C LYS A 417 10.34 38.10 18.04
N MET A 418 11.37 37.39 17.57
CA MET A 418 12.04 36.32 18.31
C MET A 418 12.66 36.80 19.65
N ASP A 419 12.95 38.08 19.73
CA ASP A 419 13.55 38.80 20.84
C ASP A 419 12.54 39.50 21.76
N ASP A 420 11.24 39.41 21.46
CA ASP A 420 10.19 39.97 22.33
C ASP A 420 10.12 39.22 23.68
N GLU A 421 9.71 39.96 24.71
CA GLU A 421 9.64 39.49 26.08
C GLU A 421 8.67 38.30 26.19
N LYS A 422 9.17 37.17 26.69
CA LYS A 422 8.38 35.93 26.78
C LYS A 422 7.44 35.99 27.99
N PRO A 423 6.25 35.38 27.91
CA PRO A 423 5.37 35.28 29.07
C PRO A 423 6.04 34.52 30.22
N ASP A 424 5.85 34.99 31.44
CA ASP A 424 6.42 34.37 32.66
C ASP A 424 5.78 33.00 32.98
N GLU A 425 4.56 32.74 32.50
CA GLU A 425 3.85 31.46 32.66
C GLU A 425 3.24 30.98 31.34
N LEU A 426 3.35 29.68 31.07
CA LEU A 426 2.66 29.01 29.97
C LEU A 426 1.29 28.51 30.46
N LEU A 427 0.22 28.89 29.76
CA LEU A 427 -1.16 28.50 30.07
C LEU A 427 -1.35 26.97 29.99
N GLN A 428 -2.23 26.43 30.84
CA GLN A 428 -2.67 25.02 30.78
C GLN A 428 -3.23 24.61 29.40
N ALA A 429 -3.68 25.55 28.58
CA ALA A 429 -4.10 25.32 27.21
C ALA A 429 -2.99 24.78 26.30
N PHE A 430 -1.71 25.10 26.58
CA PHE A 430 -0.55 24.51 25.91
C PHE A 430 -0.11 23.17 26.52
N ILE A 431 -0.64 22.80 27.69
CA ILE A 431 -0.25 21.60 28.44
C ILE A 431 -1.22 20.43 28.19
N LYS A 432 -2.42 20.71 27.67
CA LYS A 432 -3.37 19.68 27.21
C LYS A 432 -3.38 19.60 25.68
N GLN A 433 -2.44 18.84 25.12
CA GLN A 433 -2.63 18.14 23.84
C GLN A 433 -2.38 16.65 24.04
#